data_AF-A0A920V8C9-F1
#
_entry.id   AF-A0A920V8C9-F1
#
_cell.length_a   1.000
_cell.length_b   1.000
_cell.length_c   1.000
_cell.angle_alpha   90.00
_cell.angle_beta   90.00
_cell.angle_gamma   90.00
#
_symmetry.space_group_name_H-M   'P 1'
#
loop_
_entity.id
_entity.type
_entity.pdbx_description
1 polymer ?
#
loop_
_entity_poly.entity_id
_entity_poly.type
_entity_poly.pdbx_seq_one_letter_code
_entity_poly.pdbx_strand_id
1 'polypeptide(L)'
;MGRAWRLGTTGHAIGSSGVKTIIDLRGKSKDLFGRELQTTVIGFADQIASSAALVMGESNEGKPVAIVRGIDMPSDSDNVNDLIRPKEEDLFR
;
A
#
# COMPACT_ATOMS: atom_id res chain seq x y z
N MET A 1 1.75 -4.51 12.23
CA MET A 1 1.23 -5.88 12.00
C MET A 1 2.32 -6.78 11.44
N GLY A 2 2.24 -8.10 11.70
CA GLY A 2 3.09 -9.09 11.02
C GLY A 2 2.64 -9.38 9.59
N ARG A 3 3.37 -10.22 8.86
CA ARG A 3 3.03 -10.66 7.50
C ARG A 3 3.55 -12.07 7.23
N ALA A 4 2.96 -12.75 6.25
CA ALA A 4 3.30 -14.14 5.93
C ALA A 4 4.81 -14.33 5.66
N TRP A 5 5.35 -15.45 6.17
CA TRP A 5 6.70 -15.97 5.93
C TRP A 5 7.89 -15.10 6.39
N ARG A 6 7.67 -14.01 7.13
CA ARG A 6 8.77 -13.14 7.60
C ARG A 6 8.58 -12.68 9.03
N LEU A 7 9.70 -12.56 9.75
CA LEU A 7 9.75 -11.95 11.08
C LEU A 7 9.74 -10.42 10.98
N GLY A 8 9.20 -9.78 12.03
CA GLY A 8 9.11 -8.32 12.17
C GLY A 8 7.73 -7.75 11.84
N THR A 9 7.44 -6.57 12.40
CA THR A 9 6.21 -5.82 12.15
C THR A 9 6.43 -4.74 11.09
N THR A 10 5.34 -4.36 10.40
CA THR A 10 5.30 -3.18 9.53
C THR A 10 3.94 -2.48 9.63
N GLY A 11 3.91 -1.19 9.27
CA GLY A 11 2.69 -0.40 9.14
C GLY A 11 1.84 -0.86 7.95
N HIS A 12 0.53 -0.90 8.15
CA HIS A 12 -0.45 -1.21 7.09
C HIS A 12 -1.60 -0.20 7.18
N ALA A 13 -2.19 0.13 6.03
CA ALA A 13 -3.35 0.99 5.96
C ALA A 13 -4.62 0.22 6.37
N ILE A 14 -5.36 0.77 7.34
CA ILE A 14 -6.66 0.24 7.80
C ILE A 14 -7.82 1.20 7.52
N GLY A 15 -7.52 2.35 6.92
CA GLY A 15 -8.49 3.36 6.51
C GLY A 15 -7.85 4.33 5.53
N SER A 16 -8.67 4.91 4.65
CA SER A 16 -8.24 5.89 3.65
C SER A 16 -9.34 6.92 3.38
N SER A 17 -8.94 8.13 2.98
CA SER A 17 -9.85 9.17 2.49
C SER A 17 -9.08 10.12 1.58
N GLY A 18 -9.64 10.45 0.41
CA GLY A 18 -9.03 11.38 -0.54
C GLY A 18 -7.68 10.91 -1.13
N VAL A 19 -7.38 9.62 -1.03
CA VAL A 19 -6.10 9.02 -1.46
C VAL A 19 -6.39 7.71 -2.18
N LYS A 20 -5.64 7.42 -3.24
CA LYS A 20 -5.65 6.11 -3.89
C LYS A 20 -5.00 5.08 -2.98
N THR A 21 -5.60 3.91 -2.82
CA THR A 21 -5.06 2.82 -2.00
C THR A 21 -4.35 1.78 -2.84
N ILE A 22 -4.89 1.43 -4.01
CA ILE A 22 -4.34 0.42 -4.90
C ILE A 22 -4.08 0.99 -6.30
N ILE A 23 -2.89 0.76 -6.85
CA ILE A 23 -2.55 1.18 -8.21
C ILE A 23 -2.36 -0.08 -9.05
N ASP A 24 -3.34 -0.37 -9.90
CA ASP A 24 -3.27 -1.47 -10.86
C ASP A 24 -2.66 -0.99 -12.18
N LEU A 25 -1.42 -1.41 -12.43
CA LEU A 25 -0.67 -1.08 -13.64
C LEU A 25 -0.78 -2.16 -14.74
N ARG A 26 -1.48 -3.26 -14.49
CA ARG A 26 -1.60 -4.38 -15.44
C ARG A 26 -2.29 -3.90 -16.72
N GLY A 27 -1.63 -4.10 -17.87
CA GLY A 27 -2.09 -3.63 -19.17
C GLY A 27 -2.19 -2.10 -19.32
N LYS A 28 -1.79 -1.32 -18.31
CA LYS A 28 -1.88 0.16 -18.32
C LYS A 28 -0.52 0.85 -18.43
N SER A 29 0.56 0.13 -18.20
CA SER A 29 1.91 0.66 -18.25
C SER A 29 2.88 -0.34 -18.86
N LYS A 30 4.05 0.16 -19.28
CA LYS A 30 5.10 -0.61 -19.93
C LYS A 30 6.38 -0.55 -19.12
N ASP A 31 7.14 -1.63 -19.16
CA ASP A 31 8.49 -1.65 -18.58
C ASP A 31 9.49 -0.87 -19.44
N LEU A 32 10.76 -0.86 -18.98
CA LEU A 32 11.85 -0.17 -19.66
C LEU A 32 12.07 -0.63 -21.12
N PHE A 33 11.62 -1.83 -21.49
CA PHE A 33 11.77 -2.41 -22.82
C PHE A 33 10.46 -2.36 -23.63
N GLY A 34 9.47 -1.59 -23.17
CA GLY A 34 8.20 -1.41 -23.87
C GLY A 34 7.23 -2.58 -23.74
N ARG A 35 7.48 -3.54 -22.84
CA ARG A 35 6.59 -4.69 -22.60
C ARG A 35 5.52 -4.31 -21.60
N GLU A 36 4.27 -4.71 -21.87
CA GLU A 36 3.16 -4.43 -20.96
C GLU A 36 3.32 -5.17 -19.64
N LEU A 37 3.07 -4.46 -18.54
CA LEU A 37 3.06 -5.06 -17.21
C LEU A 37 1.86 -6.01 -17.07
N GLN A 38 2.10 -7.24 -16.62
CA GLN A 38 1.06 -8.27 -16.52
C GLN A 38 0.57 -8.52 -15.08
N THR A 39 1.41 -8.25 -14.07
CA THR A 39 1.13 -8.64 -12.68
C THR A 39 1.15 -7.48 -11.69
N THR A 40 1.55 -6.29 -12.12
CA THR A 40 1.93 -5.22 -11.20
C THR A 40 0.70 -4.52 -10.63
N VAL A 41 0.38 -4.84 -9.39
CA VAL A 41 -0.63 -4.16 -8.57
C VAL A 41 0.07 -3.66 -7.31
N ILE A 42 0.01 -2.36 -7.06
CA ILE A 42 0.75 -1.70 -5.98
C ILE A 42 -0.21 -1.37 -4.85
N GLY A 43 0.03 -1.91 -3.65
CA GLY A 43 -0.63 -1.49 -2.41
C GLY A 43 -0.07 -0.15 -1.95
N PHE A 44 -0.45 0.92 -2.65
CA PHE A 44 0.13 2.24 -2.51
C PHE A 44 -0.09 2.85 -1.11
N ALA A 45 -1.30 2.69 -0.54
CA ALA A 45 -1.55 3.15 0.83
C ALA A 45 -0.73 2.36 1.88
N ASP A 46 -0.48 1.06 1.67
CA ASP A 46 0.39 0.26 2.54
C ASP A 46 1.86 0.69 2.45
N GLN A 47 2.33 1.13 1.28
CA GLN A 47 3.68 1.70 1.13
C GLN A 47 3.82 3.00 1.95
N ILE A 48 2.80 3.86 1.92
CA ILE A 48 2.75 5.08 2.74
C ILE A 48 2.74 4.72 4.23
N ALA A 49 1.85 3.80 4.65
CA ALA A 49 1.73 3.40 6.05
C ALA A 49 3.01 2.73 6.59
N SER A 50 3.63 1.86 5.79
CA SER A 50 4.92 1.23 6.12
C SER A 50 6.04 2.28 6.26
N SER A 51 6.07 3.28 5.39
CA SER A 51 7.06 4.36 5.47
C SER A 51 6.84 5.25 6.68
N ALA A 52 5.59 5.57 7.01
CA ALA A 52 5.23 6.34 8.19
C ALA A 52 5.66 5.64 9.50
N ALA A 53 5.52 4.31 9.57
CA ALA A 53 5.93 3.53 10.74
C ALA A 53 7.41 3.74 11.10
N LEU A 54 8.31 3.93 10.12
CA LEU A 54 9.73 4.19 10.36
C LEU A 54 9.99 5.46 11.18
N VAL A 55 9.18 6.50 10.98
CA VAL A 55 9.35 7.79 11.68
C VAL A 55 8.50 7.89 12.94
N MET A 56 7.36 7.19 12.96
CA MET A 56 6.45 7.13 14.10
C MET A 56 7.05 6.31 15.24
N GLY A 57 7.79 5.24 14.91
CA GLY A 57 8.26 4.26 15.89
C GLY A 57 7.18 3.25 16.26
N GLU A 58 7.57 2.23 17.02
CA GLU A 58 6.70 1.08 17.37
C GLU A 58 6.53 0.94 18.89
N SER A 59 6.90 1.97 19.67
CA SER A 59 6.95 1.94 21.12
C SER A 59 6.52 3.29 21.74
N ASN A 60 7.31 3.83 22.68
CA ASN A 60 7.02 5.02 23.45
C ASN A 60 7.51 6.33 22.82
N GLU A 61 7.79 6.35 21.51
CA GLU A 61 8.33 7.53 20.81
C GLU A 61 7.35 8.71 20.78
N GLY A 62 6.05 8.45 20.97
CA GLY A 62 5.03 9.49 21.10
C GLY A 62 4.74 10.26 19.80
N LYS A 63 4.96 9.64 18.64
CA LYS A 63 4.77 10.24 17.31
C LYS A 63 3.61 9.57 16.57
N PRO A 64 2.34 9.93 16.84
CA PRO A 64 1.18 9.26 16.28
C PRO A 64 0.82 9.69 14.84
N VAL A 65 1.49 10.71 14.30
CA VAL A 65 1.18 11.31 13.00
C VAL A 65 2.46 11.54 12.22
N ALA A 66 2.44 11.17 10.95
CA ALA A 66 3.48 11.48 9.97
C ALA A 66 2.87 12.18 8.75
N ILE A 67 3.62 13.11 8.16
CA ILE A 67 3.23 13.78 6.92
C ILE A 67 4.17 13.31 5.82
N VAL A 68 3.60 12.82 4.73
CA VAL A 68 4.35 12.45 3.53
C VAL A 68 4.07 13.48 2.44
N ARG A 69 5.12 13.98 1.77
CA ARG A 69 5.05 15.04 0.75
C ARG A 69 5.94 14.68 -0.44
N GLY A 70 5.60 15.22 -1.61
CA GLY A 70 6.38 15.07 -2.83
C GLY A 70 6.10 13.75 -3.57
N ILE A 71 4.95 13.13 -3.30
CA ILE A 71 4.50 11.95 -4.03
C ILE A 71 3.54 12.42 -5.14
N ASP A 72 3.74 11.88 -6.35
CA ASP A 72 2.75 11.97 -7.42
C ASP A 72 1.57 11.06 -7.09
N MET A 73 0.52 11.68 -6.58
CA MET A 73 -0.73 11.02 -6.22
C MET A 73 -1.64 10.92 -7.45
N PRO A 74 -2.21 9.73 -7.75
CA PRO A 74 -3.33 9.63 -8.66
C PRO A 74 -4.48 10.55 -8.22
N SER A 75 -5.15 11.18 -9.18
CA SER A 75 -6.23 12.14 -8.91
C SER A 75 -7.53 11.46 -8.46
N ASP A 76 -7.69 10.17 -8.77
CA ASP A 76 -8.80 9.36 -8.31
C ASP A 76 -8.52 8.79 -6.92
N SER A 77 -9.59 8.59 -6.15
CA SER A 77 -9.54 7.96 -4.84
C SER A 77 -10.38 6.70 -4.82
N ASP A 78 -10.04 5.81 -3.90
CA ASP A 78 -10.77 4.61 -3.58
C ASP A 78 -10.71 4.38 -2.06
N ASN A 79 -11.10 3.20 -1.59
CA ASN A 79 -11.21 2.94 -0.16
C ASN A 79 -10.34 1.77 0.27
N VAL A 80 -10.05 1.67 1.57
CA VAL A 80 -9.17 0.63 2.10
C VAL A 80 -9.67 -0.80 1.81
N ASN A 81 -10.97 -1.02 1.60
CA ASN A 81 -11.47 -2.36 1.28
C ASN A 81 -10.97 -2.84 -0.09
N ASP A 82 -10.57 -1.94 -0.99
CA ASP A 82 -9.98 -2.29 -2.29
C ASP A 82 -8.59 -2.92 -2.15
N LEU A 83 -7.91 -2.76 -0.99
CA LEU A 83 -6.68 -3.48 -0.66
C LEU A 83 -6.95 -4.93 -0.22
N ILE A 84 -8.17 -5.20 0.27
CA ILE A 84 -8.51 -6.51 0.80
C ILE A 84 -8.81 -7.44 -0.36
N ARG A 85 -8.06 -8.54 -0.43
CA ARG A 85 -8.27 -9.55 -1.47
C ARG A 85 -9.70 -10.09 -1.39
N PRO A 86 -10.44 -10.18 -2.52
CA PRO A 86 -11.74 -10.84 -2.55
C PRO A 86 -11.65 -12.26 -2.03
N LYS A 87 -12.71 -12.73 -1.37
CA LYS A 87 -12.72 -14.06 -0.72
C LYS A 87 -12.48 -15.18 -1.73
N GLU A 88 -12.97 -15.01 -2.95
CA GLU A 88 -12.86 -15.97 -4.04
C GLU A 88 -11.42 -16.10 -4.56
N GLU A 89 -10.57 -15.10 -4.32
CA GLU A 89 -9.16 -15.07 -4.71
C GLU A 89 -8.21 -15.41 -3.54
N ASP A 90 -8.73 -15.47 -2.32
CA ASP A 90 -7.95 -15.70 -1.11
C ASP A 90 -7.80 -17.20 -0.81
N LEU A 91 -6.74 -17.80 -1.37
CA LEU A 91 -6.43 -19.22 -1.20
C LEU A 91 -5.84 -19.59 0.19
N PHE A 92 -5.63 -18.62 1.08
CA PHE A 92 -4.96 -18.81 2.37
C PHE A 92 -5.87 -18.60 3.58
N ARG A 93 -7.09 -18.12 3.36
CA ARG A 93 -8.07 -17.83 4.41
C ARG A 93 -9.05 -18.97 4.64
#